data_AF-A0A7R9Y2C8-F1
#
_entry.id   AF-A0A7R9Y2C8-F1
#
_cell.length_a   1.000
_cell.length_b   1.000
_cell.length_c   1.000
_cell.angle_alpha   90.00
_cell.angle_beta   90.00
_cell.angle_gamma   90.00
#
_symmetry.space_group_name_H-M   'P 1'
#
loop_
_entity.id
_entity.type
_entity.pdbx_description
1 polymer ?
#
loop_
_entity_poly.entity_id
_entity_poly.type
_entity_poly.pdbx_seq_one_letter_code
_entity_poly.pdbx_strand_id
1 'polypeptide(L)'
;LAAPRSWRGGPRAAMVRRVVSLLSLLLLFLPTLAVATAEPPPPPPPPPKKPQNYAWVMDVCVRHDCFKTGCASLRDSNTGNVTTTAGACVSSCADGGTSLNGTSPREFDAALRVLRWDCASDCKYRCMTAVERARRREGLEPKKYYGKWPFARVLGTQEIVSAVASVANGGAHAWRLPTLTRAAKRRMRFAALWLGFTLVNINAWIWSVLFHCRELPFTHYMDYLGVNIVFFYALYAAFVRAFEPSARRAAALAVAFVAAAVAHVRHVNPPRQRYRYEYNMRAMFALIGAFWVVMLWWAFRGFRFRSRGGGGGGGGG
;
A
#
# COMPACT_ATOMS: atom_id res chain seq x y z
N LEU A 1 35.57 23.48 -49.60
CA LEU A 1 35.67 22.78 -48.30
C LEU A 1 34.51 23.21 -47.41
N ALA A 2 33.38 22.50 -47.48
CA ALA A 2 32.22 22.78 -46.64
C ALA A 2 31.80 21.48 -45.94
N ALA A 3 31.82 21.50 -44.61
CA ALA A 3 31.47 20.37 -43.76
C ALA A 3 29.98 20.00 -43.91
N PRO A 4 29.60 18.71 -43.79
CA PRO A 4 28.21 18.30 -43.91
C PRO A 4 27.41 18.73 -42.68
N ARG A 5 26.31 19.46 -42.91
CA ARG A 5 25.25 19.72 -41.92
C ARG A 5 24.45 18.44 -41.66
N SER A 6 24.97 17.52 -40.86
CA SER A 6 24.15 16.60 -40.07
C SER A 6 24.30 17.00 -38.61
N TRP A 7 23.30 16.73 -37.76
CA TRP A 7 23.12 17.29 -36.40
C TRP A 7 22.26 18.56 -36.28
N ARG A 8 21.11 18.59 -36.95
CA ARG A 8 19.90 19.13 -36.30
C ARG A 8 18.99 17.96 -36.01
N GLY A 9 19.06 17.44 -34.78
CA GLY A 9 18.13 16.43 -34.31
C GLY A 9 16.71 16.98 -34.46
N GLY A 10 15.92 16.36 -35.34
CA GLY A 10 14.55 16.80 -35.60
C GLY A 10 13.67 16.77 -34.35
N PRO A 11 12.42 17.27 -34.44
CA PRO A 11 11.50 17.37 -33.30
C PRO A 11 11.29 16.05 -32.53
N ARG A 12 11.57 14.91 -33.17
CA ARG A 12 11.59 13.55 -32.59
C ARG A 12 12.73 13.31 -31.60
N ALA A 13 13.94 13.81 -31.86
CA ALA A 13 15.06 13.73 -30.92
C ALA A 13 14.85 14.67 -29.72
N ALA A 14 14.19 15.81 -29.94
CA ALA A 14 13.80 16.72 -28.89
C ALA A 14 12.73 16.12 -27.96
N MET A 15 11.74 15.39 -28.50
CA MET A 15 10.71 14.72 -27.69
C MET A 15 11.27 13.57 -26.85
N VAL A 16 12.13 12.72 -27.42
CA VAL A 16 12.79 11.64 -26.66
C VAL A 16 13.69 12.22 -25.58
N ARG A 17 14.46 13.29 -25.87
CA ARG A 17 15.22 14.00 -24.84
C ARG A 17 14.31 14.60 -23.77
N ARG A 18 13.16 15.17 -24.11
CA ARG A 18 12.20 15.70 -23.13
C ARG A 18 11.59 14.60 -22.26
N VAL A 19 11.26 13.44 -22.82
CA VAL A 19 10.72 12.30 -22.05
C VAL A 19 11.78 11.67 -21.16
N VAL A 20 13.01 11.51 -21.65
CA VAL A 20 14.14 11.03 -20.84
C VAL A 20 14.49 12.04 -19.76
N SER A 21 14.54 13.34 -20.06
CA SER A 21 14.74 14.40 -19.06
C SER A 21 13.60 14.49 -18.05
N LEU A 22 12.34 14.27 -18.45
CA LEU A 22 11.20 14.22 -17.54
C LEU A 22 11.23 12.98 -16.65
N LEU A 23 11.65 11.82 -17.17
CA LEU A 23 11.86 10.60 -16.38
C LEU A 23 13.06 10.74 -15.44
N SER A 24 14.14 11.37 -15.88
CA SER A 24 15.29 11.72 -15.03
C SER A 24 14.92 12.75 -13.96
N LEU A 25 14.07 13.73 -14.28
CA LEU A 25 13.49 14.66 -13.29
C LEU A 25 12.56 13.92 -12.31
N LEU A 26 11.71 13.00 -12.77
CA LEU A 26 10.87 12.16 -11.92
C LEU A 26 11.69 11.23 -11.02
N LEU A 27 12.87 10.76 -11.47
CA LEU A 27 13.83 10.02 -10.65
C LEU A 27 14.59 10.93 -9.66
N LEU A 28 14.72 12.24 -9.93
CA LEU A 28 15.18 13.25 -8.97
C LEU A 28 14.07 13.65 -7.96
N PHE A 29 12.79 13.37 -8.28
CA PHE A 29 11.63 13.54 -7.40
C PHE A 29 11.15 12.21 -6.76
N LEU A 30 11.89 11.10 -6.93
CA LEU A 30 11.83 10.02 -5.94
C LEU A 30 12.17 10.66 -4.60
N PRO A 31 11.30 10.54 -3.58
CA PRO A 31 11.46 11.33 -2.39
C PRO A 31 12.75 10.87 -1.70
N THR A 32 13.77 11.72 -1.73
CA THR A 32 14.34 12.14 -0.47
C THR A 32 13.15 12.66 0.32
N LEU A 33 12.54 11.77 1.11
CA LEU A 33 11.64 12.17 2.17
C LEU A 33 12.50 13.12 3.01
N ALA A 34 12.29 14.41 2.80
CA ALA A 34 12.73 15.42 3.72
C ALA A 34 12.14 15.00 5.06
N VAL A 35 12.99 14.39 5.87
CA VAL A 35 12.83 14.36 7.32
C VAL A 35 12.65 15.82 7.66
N ALA A 36 11.41 16.21 7.99
CA ALA A 36 11.13 17.50 8.53
C ALA A 36 12.19 17.79 9.59
N THR A 37 12.90 18.91 9.43
CA THR A 37 13.89 19.40 10.37
C THR A 37 13.18 19.78 11.66
N ALA A 38 12.77 18.78 12.43
CA ALA A 38 12.67 18.88 13.87
C ALA A 38 14.10 19.03 14.38
N GLU A 39 14.30 19.93 15.36
CA GLU A 39 15.52 19.99 16.14
C GLU A 39 16.04 18.58 16.45
N PRO A 40 17.36 18.35 16.35
CA PRO A 40 17.93 17.07 16.75
C PRO A 40 17.48 16.80 18.20
N PRO A 41 16.85 15.64 18.47
CA PRO A 41 16.45 15.32 19.83
C PRO A 41 17.68 15.39 20.74
N PRO A 42 17.50 15.78 22.02
CA PRO A 42 18.60 15.80 22.98
C PRO A 42 19.33 14.46 22.96
N PRO A 43 20.65 14.45 23.20
CA PRO A 43 21.45 13.24 23.14
C PRO A 43 20.80 12.16 24.02
N PRO A 44 20.68 10.92 23.50
CA PRO A 44 20.03 9.85 24.23
C PRO A 44 20.74 9.64 25.57
N PRO A 45 20.02 9.46 26.69
CA PRO A 45 20.64 9.03 27.93
C PRO A 45 21.53 7.80 27.71
N PRO A 46 22.58 7.64 28.54
CA PRO A 46 23.50 6.52 28.43
C PRO A 46 22.73 5.20 28.45
N PRO A 47 23.11 4.23 27.60
CA PRO A 47 22.39 2.96 27.48
C PRO A 47 22.38 2.24 28.83
N PRO A 48 21.28 1.53 29.17
CA PRO A 48 21.20 0.78 30.41
C PRO A 48 22.32 -0.27 30.49
N LYS A 49 22.84 -0.47 31.71
CA LYS A 49 23.93 -1.42 32.00
C LYS A 49 23.61 -2.89 31.61
N LYS A 50 22.34 -3.22 31.33
CA LYS A 50 21.90 -4.51 30.78
C LYS A 50 20.96 -4.26 29.60
N PRO A 51 21.17 -4.90 28.43
CA PRO A 51 20.28 -4.74 27.29
C PRO A 51 18.89 -5.29 27.63
N GLN A 52 17.85 -4.47 27.44
CA GLN A 52 16.48 -4.89 27.68
C GLN A 52 16.02 -5.87 26.59
N ASN A 53 15.41 -6.98 27.00
CA ASN A 53 14.69 -7.85 26.08
C ASN A 53 13.34 -7.20 25.72
N TYR A 54 13.35 -6.31 24.72
CA TYR A 54 12.16 -5.58 24.31
C TYR A 54 10.98 -6.44 23.85
N ALA A 55 11.23 -7.68 23.41
CA ALA A 55 10.16 -8.62 23.11
C ALA A 55 9.43 -9.07 24.39
N TRP A 56 10.19 -9.36 25.44
CA TRP A 56 9.65 -9.66 26.77
C TRP A 56 8.97 -8.43 27.39
N VAL A 57 9.59 -7.25 27.31
CA VAL A 57 9.00 -5.98 27.81
C VAL A 57 7.66 -5.70 27.13
N MET A 58 7.56 -5.95 25.82
CA MET A 58 6.31 -5.81 25.09
C MET A 58 5.23 -6.79 25.57
N ASP A 59 5.57 -8.06 25.77
CA ASP A 59 4.63 -9.09 26.25
C ASP A 59 4.14 -8.75 27.67
N VAL A 60 5.05 -8.33 28.55
CA VAL A 60 4.74 -7.90 29.92
C VAL A 60 3.81 -6.71 29.92
N CYS A 61 4.12 -5.67 29.14
CA CYS A 61 3.26 -4.49 29.06
C CYS A 61 1.84 -4.85 28.62
N VAL A 62 1.69 -5.72 27.62
CA VAL A 62 0.36 -6.10 27.13
C VAL A 62 -0.39 -6.97 28.14
N ARG A 63 0.23 -8.06 28.60
CA ARG A 63 -0.44 -9.11 29.39
C ARG A 63 -0.53 -8.82 30.88
N HIS A 64 0.49 -8.18 31.44
CA HIS A 64 0.64 -8.02 32.88
C HIS A 64 0.39 -6.60 33.36
N ASP A 65 0.61 -5.58 32.51
CA ASP A 65 0.30 -4.19 32.88
C ASP A 65 -1.05 -3.77 32.30
N CYS A 66 -1.18 -3.68 30.99
CA CYS A 66 -2.36 -3.10 30.34
C CYS A 66 -3.63 -3.91 30.58
N PHE A 67 -3.58 -5.24 30.43
CA PHE A 67 -4.74 -6.08 30.72
C PHE A 67 -5.06 -6.25 32.20
N LYS A 68 -4.17 -5.90 33.14
CA LYS A 68 -4.48 -5.94 34.57
C LYS A 68 -4.96 -4.61 35.11
N THR A 69 -4.40 -3.51 34.60
CA THR A 69 -4.61 -2.16 35.17
C THR A 69 -5.35 -1.21 34.23
N GLY A 70 -5.53 -1.58 32.96
CA GLY A 70 -6.00 -0.67 31.91
C GLY A 70 -4.94 0.33 31.43
N CYS A 71 -3.71 0.26 31.94
CA CYS A 71 -2.63 1.19 31.66
C CYS A 71 -1.45 0.52 30.94
N ALA A 72 -1.00 1.09 29.82
CA ALA A 72 0.27 0.70 29.19
C ALA A 72 1.45 1.42 29.86
N SER A 73 2.07 0.75 30.82
CA SER A 73 3.17 1.27 31.63
C SER A 73 4.36 0.32 31.58
N LEU A 74 5.58 0.87 31.49
CA LEU A 74 6.83 0.14 31.60
C LEU A 74 7.48 0.46 32.94
N ARG A 75 7.95 -0.56 33.65
CA ARG A 75 8.63 -0.42 34.95
C ARG A 75 10.13 -0.63 34.81
N ASP A 76 10.90 0.16 35.54
CA ASP A 76 12.34 -0.10 35.69
C ASP A 76 12.54 -1.37 36.52
N SER A 77 13.44 -2.25 36.07
CA SER A 77 13.67 -3.53 36.74
C SER A 77 14.37 -3.41 38.10
N ASN A 78 15.07 -2.31 38.36
CA ASN A 78 15.85 -2.10 39.58
C ASN A 78 15.04 -1.35 40.64
N THR A 79 14.16 -0.43 40.22
CA THR A 79 13.38 0.41 41.14
C THR A 79 11.90 0.03 41.21
N GLY A 80 11.36 -0.72 40.24
CA GLY A 80 9.94 -1.04 40.15
C GLY A 80 9.04 0.14 39.75
N ASN A 81 9.62 1.34 39.62
CA ASN A 81 8.91 2.57 39.28
C ASN A 81 8.57 2.62 37.79
N VAL A 82 7.45 3.27 37.46
CA VAL A 82 7.02 3.47 36.08
C VAL A 82 7.95 4.46 35.39
N THR A 83 8.60 4.03 34.32
CA THR A 83 9.54 4.86 33.53
C THR A 83 8.91 5.45 32.29
N THR A 84 7.94 4.75 31.69
CA THR A 84 7.27 5.20 30.47
C THR A 84 5.81 4.76 30.48
N THR A 85 4.91 5.70 30.22
CA THR A 85 3.47 5.44 30.06
C THR A 85 3.01 5.92 28.68
N ALA A 86 2.02 5.24 28.09
CA ALA A 86 1.42 5.62 26.82
C ALA A 86 -0.08 5.93 26.90
N GLY A 87 -0.41 7.23 26.85
CA GLY A 87 -1.78 7.74 26.85
C GLY A 87 -2.49 7.56 28.20
N ALA A 88 -3.77 7.96 28.27
CA ALA A 88 -4.60 7.82 29.47
C ALA A 88 -5.10 6.38 29.67
N CYS A 89 -5.10 5.88 30.90
CA CYS A 89 -5.57 4.52 31.20
C CYS A 89 -7.05 4.32 30.88
N VAL A 90 -7.42 3.11 30.48
CA VAL A 90 -8.81 2.74 30.19
C VAL A 90 -9.20 1.61 31.14
N SER A 91 -9.90 1.96 32.22
CA SER A 91 -10.27 1.04 33.30
C SER A 91 -11.04 -0.18 32.82
N SER A 92 -11.93 -0.04 31.84
CA SER A 92 -12.67 -1.17 31.29
C SER A 92 -11.79 -2.22 30.59
N CYS A 93 -10.53 -1.88 30.30
CA CYS A 93 -9.54 -2.81 29.73
C CYS A 93 -8.76 -3.59 30.78
N ALA A 94 -8.95 -3.30 32.07
CA ALA A 94 -8.51 -4.17 33.16
C ALA A 94 -9.21 -5.54 33.09
N ASP A 95 -8.69 -6.52 33.83
CA ASP A 95 -9.18 -7.91 33.88
C ASP A 95 -9.26 -8.60 32.52
N GLY A 96 -8.23 -8.46 31.70
CA GLY A 96 -8.10 -9.15 30.42
C GLY A 96 -8.99 -8.60 29.30
N GLY A 97 -9.63 -7.44 29.51
CA GLY A 97 -10.66 -6.92 28.59
C GLY A 97 -11.89 -7.83 28.49
N THR A 98 -12.06 -8.73 29.46
CA THR A 98 -13.12 -9.76 29.48
C THR A 98 -14.52 -9.17 29.70
N SER A 99 -14.62 -7.95 30.23
CA SER A 99 -15.88 -7.24 30.41
C SER A 99 -16.57 -6.87 29.09
N LEU A 100 -15.86 -6.88 27.95
CA LEU A 100 -16.34 -6.28 26.71
C LEU A 100 -16.43 -7.20 25.48
N ASN A 101 -16.06 -8.50 25.55
CA ASN A 101 -16.24 -9.48 24.44
C ASN A 101 -15.95 -8.93 23.02
N GLY A 102 -14.87 -8.16 22.84
CA GLY A 102 -14.48 -7.59 21.53
C GLY A 102 -15.24 -6.33 21.10
N THR A 103 -16.02 -5.72 21.99
CA THR A 103 -16.62 -4.39 21.79
C THR A 103 -15.68 -3.28 22.26
N SER A 104 -15.87 -2.08 21.70
CA SER A 104 -15.10 -0.91 22.09
C SER A 104 -15.58 -0.36 23.44
N PRO A 105 -14.66 -0.09 24.39
CA PRO A 105 -14.95 0.66 25.61
C PRO A 105 -15.74 1.95 25.37
N ARG A 106 -16.57 2.35 26.34
CA ARG A 106 -17.26 3.64 26.30
C ARG A 106 -16.29 4.80 26.46
N GLU A 107 -15.20 4.57 27.19
CA GLU A 107 -14.10 5.51 27.43
C GLU A 107 -13.27 5.79 26.18
N PHE A 108 -13.33 4.93 25.16
CA PHE A 108 -12.66 5.20 23.88
C PHE A 108 -13.33 6.39 23.19
N ASP A 109 -12.54 7.24 22.53
CA ASP A 109 -13.12 8.33 21.74
C ASP A 109 -13.99 7.79 20.59
N ALA A 110 -14.80 8.67 19.99
CA ALA A 110 -15.72 8.29 18.93
C ALA A 110 -15.02 7.63 17.74
N ALA A 111 -13.81 8.08 17.39
CA ALA A 111 -13.08 7.55 16.25
C ALA A 111 -12.60 6.12 16.51
N LEU A 112 -12.11 5.84 17.72
CA LEU A 112 -11.74 4.49 18.16
C LEU A 112 -12.93 3.53 18.19
N ARG A 113 -14.10 4.00 18.64
CA ARG A 113 -15.32 3.17 18.62
C ARG A 113 -15.81 2.91 17.21
N VAL A 114 -15.83 3.91 16.33
CA VAL A 114 -16.22 3.76 14.92
C VAL A 114 -15.30 2.77 14.20
N LEU A 115 -14.00 2.84 14.43
CA LEU A 115 -13.01 1.92 13.88
C LEU A 115 -12.90 0.59 14.65
N ARG A 116 -13.79 0.34 15.62
CA ARG A 116 -13.86 -0.92 16.40
C ARG A 116 -12.51 -1.31 17.00
N TRP A 117 -11.85 -0.36 17.63
CA TRP A 117 -10.74 -0.66 18.52
C TRP A 117 -11.28 -1.37 19.75
N ASP A 118 -10.65 -2.48 20.11
CA ASP A 118 -10.90 -3.23 21.33
C ASP A 118 -9.72 -3.06 22.29
N CYS A 119 -9.89 -3.49 23.55
CA CYS A 119 -8.82 -3.43 24.54
C CYS A 119 -7.55 -4.15 24.09
N ALA A 120 -7.68 -5.29 23.39
CA ALA A 120 -6.53 -6.07 22.96
C ALA A 120 -5.64 -5.34 21.95
N SER A 121 -6.26 -4.74 20.94
CA SER A 121 -5.54 -3.96 19.92
C SER A 121 -5.08 -2.61 20.47
N ASP A 122 -5.85 -1.97 21.35
CA ASP A 122 -5.46 -0.69 21.94
C ASP A 122 -4.28 -0.85 22.92
N CYS A 123 -4.30 -1.89 23.76
CA CYS A 123 -3.16 -2.24 24.63
C CYS A 123 -1.91 -2.54 23.81
N LYS A 124 -2.01 -3.32 22.71
CA LYS A 124 -0.88 -3.55 21.79
C LYS A 124 -0.33 -2.23 21.24
N TYR A 125 -1.19 -1.32 20.81
CA TYR A 125 -0.75 -0.03 20.27
C TYR A 125 -0.07 0.85 21.33
N ARG A 126 -0.68 0.97 22.52
CA ARG A 126 -0.13 1.80 23.61
C ARG A 126 1.18 1.24 24.13
N CYS A 127 1.27 -0.07 24.34
CA CYS A 127 2.51 -0.74 24.74
C CYS A 127 3.60 -0.60 23.68
N MET A 128 3.26 -0.75 22.39
CA MET A 128 4.20 -0.49 21.29
C MET A 128 4.75 0.93 21.38
N THR A 129 3.89 1.92 21.63
CA THR A 129 4.28 3.33 21.77
C THR A 129 5.15 3.56 23.02
N ALA A 130 4.82 2.93 24.15
CA ALA A 130 5.61 3.03 25.38
C ALA A 130 7.00 2.42 25.20
N VAL A 131 7.08 1.23 24.59
CA VAL A 131 8.33 0.54 24.28
C VAL A 131 9.18 1.37 23.32
N GLU A 132 8.57 1.90 22.26
CA GLU A 132 9.30 2.71 21.28
C GLU A 132 9.85 4.00 21.90
N ARG A 133 9.12 4.63 22.84
CA ARG A 133 9.64 5.77 23.61
C ARG A 133 10.83 5.39 24.49
N ALA A 134 10.81 4.21 25.12
CA ALA A 134 11.96 3.71 25.89
C ALA A 134 13.16 3.45 24.96
N ARG A 135 12.95 2.75 23.85
CA ARG A 135 13.99 2.49 22.82
C ARG A 135 14.62 3.76 22.29
N ARG A 136 13.79 4.76 21.96
CA ARG A 136 14.26 6.06 21.47
C ARG A 136 15.15 6.77 22.48
N ARG A 137 14.81 6.70 23.78
CA ARG A 137 15.68 7.24 24.84
C ARG A 137 17.02 6.51 24.90
N GLU A 138 17.06 5.23 24.60
CA GLU A 138 18.31 4.46 24.52
C GLU A 138 19.05 4.62 23.17
N GLY A 139 18.59 5.50 22.28
CA GLY A 139 19.20 5.72 20.96
C GLY A 139 19.01 4.55 20.00
N LEU A 140 18.02 3.68 20.24
CA LEU A 140 17.77 2.51 19.41
C LEU A 140 16.82 2.81 18.24
N GLU A 141 17.12 2.20 17.10
CA GLU A 141 16.27 2.29 15.90
C GLU A 141 14.86 1.70 16.11
N PRO A 142 13.83 2.27 15.47
CA PRO A 142 12.48 1.75 15.53
C PRO A 142 12.36 0.30 15.06
N LYS A 143 11.47 -0.45 15.70
CA LYS A 143 11.18 -1.84 15.34
C LYS A 143 9.72 -2.03 14.93
N LYS A 144 9.48 -3.15 14.24
CA LYS A 144 8.16 -3.58 13.82
C LYS A 144 7.55 -4.48 14.89
N TYR A 145 6.32 -4.17 15.33
CA TYR A 145 5.59 -4.86 16.40
C TYR A 145 4.31 -5.46 15.85
N TYR A 146 4.11 -6.78 15.98
CA TYR A 146 2.94 -7.49 15.44
C TYR A 146 2.64 -7.17 13.96
N GLY A 147 3.67 -6.93 13.16
CA GLY A 147 3.48 -6.57 11.76
C GLY A 147 3.23 -5.08 11.50
N LYS A 148 3.23 -4.23 12.53
CA LYS A 148 3.00 -2.77 12.43
C LYS A 148 4.23 -1.95 12.82
N TRP A 149 4.36 -0.78 12.21
CA TRP A 149 5.32 0.24 12.64
C TRP A 149 4.70 1.11 13.75
N PRO A 150 5.52 1.71 14.63
CA PRO A 150 5.07 2.50 15.76
C PRO A 150 4.65 3.92 15.35
N PHE A 151 3.76 4.02 14.37
CA PHE A 151 3.21 5.30 13.93
C PHE A 151 2.22 5.86 14.93
N ALA A 152 2.22 7.19 15.08
CA ALA A 152 1.20 7.88 15.85
C ALA A 152 -0.17 7.74 15.18
N ARG A 153 -1.16 7.29 15.94
CA ARG A 153 -2.56 7.19 15.53
C ARG A 153 -3.17 8.58 15.42
N VAL A 154 -3.91 8.83 14.34
CA VAL A 154 -4.64 10.10 14.11
C VAL A 154 -6.10 9.77 13.82
N LEU A 155 -7.04 10.34 14.58
CA LEU A 155 -8.47 10.05 14.46
C LEU A 155 -8.77 8.54 14.44
N GLY A 156 -8.12 7.79 15.31
CA GLY A 156 -8.27 6.33 15.38
C GLY A 156 -7.54 5.53 14.28
N THR A 157 -7.04 6.18 13.23
CA THR A 157 -6.32 5.55 12.11
C THR A 157 -4.84 5.36 12.45
N GLN A 158 -4.34 4.13 12.27
CA GLN A 158 -2.94 3.82 12.57
C GLN A 158 -1.97 4.20 11.44
N GLU A 159 -2.38 4.09 10.18
CA GLU A 159 -1.53 4.39 9.01
C GLU A 159 -2.13 5.51 8.15
N ILE A 160 -2.23 6.72 8.73
CA ILE A 160 -2.99 7.83 8.12
C ILE A 160 -2.46 8.26 6.75
N VAL A 161 -1.13 8.29 6.57
CA VAL A 161 -0.51 8.67 5.30
C VAL A 161 -0.88 7.65 4.22
N SER A 162 -0.80 6.36 4.53
CA SER A 162 -1.20 5.28 3.61
C SER A 162 -2.69 5.35 3.30
N ALA A 163 -3.54 5.59 4.29
CA ALA A 163 -4.99 5.73 4.09
C ALA A 163 -5.31 6.91 3.15
N VAL A 164 -4.69 8.07 3.36
CA VAL A 164 -4.88 9.24 2.49
C VAL A 164 -4.36 8.99 1.07
N ALA A 165 -3.20 8.33 0.94
CA ALA A 165 -2.68 7.95 -0.36
C ALA A 165 -3.63 7.00 -1.10
N SER A 166 -4.24 6.03 -0.41
CA SER A 166 -5.25 5.14 -0.98
C SER A 166 -6.52 5.87 -1.39
N VAL A 167 -6.98 6.86 -0.61
CA VAL A 167 -8.10 7.75 -1.00
C VAL A 167 -7.75 8.50 -2.29
N ALA A 168 -6.57 9.10 -2.38
CA ALA A 168 -6.14 9.85 -3.56
C ALA A 168 -6.08 8.95 -4.81
N ASN A 169 -5.56 7.72 -4.67
CA ASN A 169 -5.46 6.76 -5.76
C ASN A 169 -6.84 6.30 -6.25
N GLY A 170 -7.72 5.90 -5.33
CA GLY A 170 -9.12 5.57 -5.64
C GLY A 170 -9.90 6.75 -6.23
N GLY A 171 -9.63 7.97 -5.75
CA GLY A 171 -10.21 9.22 -6.25
C GLY A 171 -9.86 9.50 -7.71
N ALA A 172 -8.63 9.22 -8.14
CA ALA A 172 -8.23 9.36 -9.53
C ALA A 172 -9.02 8.43 -10.48
N HIS A 173 -9.30 7.19 -10.03
CA HIS A 173 -10.17 6.26 -10.75
C HIS A 173 -11.63 6.73 -10.76
N ALA A 174 -12.15 7.15 -9.60
CA ALA A 174 -13.52 7.64 -9.46
C ALA A 174 -13.79 8.86 -10.35
N TRP A 175 -12.83 9.78 -10.47
CA TRP A 175 -12.93 10.95 -11.35
C TRP A 175 -13.22 10.57 -12.80
N ARG A 176 -12.61 9.50 -13.32
CA ARG A 176 -12.78 9.06 -14.71
C ARG A 176 -14.02 8.20 -14.93
N LEU A 177 -14.69 7.77 -13.87
CA LEU A 177 -15.83 6.85 -13.93
C LEU A 177 -16.98 7.37 -14.83
N PRO A 178 -17.45 8.62 -14.75
CA PRO A 178 -18.54 9.10 -15.61
C PRO A 178 -18.18 9.08 -17.10
N THR A 179 -16.93 9.41 -17.43
CA THR A 179 -16.43 9.41 -18.81
C THR A 179 -16.36 8.00 -19.37
N LEU A 180 -15.83 7.05 -18.59
CA LEU A 180 -15.75 5.65 -19.00
C LEU A 180 -17.14 5.00 -19.11
N THR A 181 -18.06 5.33 -18.20
CA THR A 181 -19.46 4.88 -18.28
C THR A 181 -20.14 5.37 -19.56
N ARG A 182 -19.99 6.65 -19.91
CA ARG A 182 -20.54 7.20 -21.17
C ARG A 182 -19.89 6.58 -22.41
N ALA A 183 -18.58 6.29 -22.37
CA ALA A 183 -17.90 5.62 -23.46
C ALA A 183 -18.36 4.16 -23.62
N ALA A 184 -18.55 3.45 -22.51
CA ALA A 184 -19.04 2.07 -22.51
C ALA A 184 -20.49 1.98 -23.02
N LYS A 185 -21.38 2.90 -22.60
CA LYS A 185 -22.76 3.00 -23.12
C LYS A 185 -22.79 3.22 -24.63
N ARG A 186 -21.88 4.04 -25.16
CA ARG A 186 -21.70 4.26 -26.61
C ARG A 186 -20.96 3.13 -27.32
N ARG A 187 -20.68 2.01 -26.63
CA ARG A 187 -19.93 0.85 -27.14
C ARG A 187 -18.60 1.24 -27.78
N MET A 188 -17.95 2.28 -27.26
CA MET A 188 -16.64 2.69 -27.73
C MET A 188 -15.63 1.56 -27.48
N ARG A 189 -14.69 1.43 -28.42
CA ARG A 189 -13.68 0.37 -28.39
C ARG A 189 -12.91 0.37 -27.06
N PHE A 190 -12.85 -0.80 -26.43
CA PHE A 190 -12.24 -1.05 -25.10
C PHE A 190 -12.86 -0.29 -23.91
N ALA A 191 -13.91 0.51 -24.08
CA ALA A 191 -14.44 1.30 -22.98
C ALA A 191 -15.01 0.43 -21.85
N ALA A 192 -15.64 -0.71 -22.18
CA ALA A 192 -16.11 -1.67 -21.18
C ALA A 192 -14.95 -2.32 -20.40
N LEU A 193 -13.83 -2.61 -21.06
CA LEU A 193 -12.62 -3.16 -20.42
C LEU A 193 -12.04 -2.16 -19.41
N TRP A 194 -11.88 -0.90 -19.80
CA TRP A 194 -11.33 0.12 -18.92
C TRP A 194 -12.30 0.56 -17.81
N LEU A 195 -13.61 0.51 -18.07
CA LEU A 195 -14.63 0.68 -17.03
C LEU A 195 -14.52 -0.44 -15.98
N GLY A 196 -14.42 -1.69 -16.40
CA GLY A 196 -14.22 -2.83 -15.49
C GLY A 196 -12.94 -2.69 -14.66
N PHE A 197 -11.81 -2.35 -15.29
CA PHE A 197 -10.56 -2.10 -14.58
C PHE A 197 -10.68 -0.97 -13.54
N THR A 198 -11.40 0.10 -13.90
CA THR A 198 -11.62 1.25 -13.00
C THR A 198 -12.45 0.85 -11.79
N LEU A 199 -13.51 0.07 -11.97
CA LEU A 199 -14.35 -0.42 -10.87
C LEU A 199 -13.57 -1.35 -9.93
N VAL A 200 -12.74 -2.24 -10.48
CA VAL A 200 -11.84 -3.11 -9.70
C VAL A 200 -10.86 -2.29 -8.86
N ASN A 201 -10.23 -1.26 -9.44
CA ASN A 201 -9.32 -0.39 -8.71
C ASN A 201 -10.05 0.39 -7.60
N ILE A 202 -11.21 0.99 -7.89
CA ILE A 202 -12.00 1.70 -6.86
C ILE A 202 -12.30 0.75 -5.68
N ASN A 203 -12.72 -0.49 -5.97
CA ASN A 203 -12.95 -1.48 -4.93
C ASN A 203 -11.69 -1.79 -4.11
N ALA A 204 -10.56 -2.05 -4.77
CA ALA A 204 -9.29 -2.32 -4.10
C ALA A 204 -8.84 -1.16 -3.21
N TRP A 205 -8.92 0.08 -3.70
CA TRP A 205 -8.52 1.26 -2.94
C TRP A 205 -9.44 1.55 -1.75
N ILE A 206 -10.75 1.28 -1.85
CA ILE A 206 -11.66 1.35 -0.70
C ILE A 206 -11.21 0.38 0.40
N TRP A 207 -10.90 -0.87 0.04
CA TRP A 207 -10.41 -1.85 1.01
C TRP A 207 -9.05 -1.49 1.59
N SER A 208 -8.16 -0.91 0.78
CA SER A 208 -6.87 -0.39 1.25
C SER A 208 -7.04 0.75 2.26
N VAL A 209 -7.96 1.68 2.02
CA VAL A 209 -8.30 2.73 3.02
C VAL A 209 -8.77 2.09 4.32
N LEU A 210 -9.71 1.16 4.26
CA LEU A 210 -10.24 0.50 5.45
C LEU A 210 -9.16 -0.28 6.21
N PHE A 211 -8.27 -0.97 5.49
CA PHE A 211 -7.13 -1.68 6.07
C PHE A 211 -6.14 -0.76 6.78
N HIS A 212 -5.77 0.36 6.17
CA HIS A 212 -4.83 1.33 6.76
C HIS A 212 -5.45 2.14 7.92
N CYS A 213 -6.77 2.38 7.88
CA CYS A 213 -7.51 2.91 9.01
C CYS A 213 -7.54 1.90 10.17
N ARG A 214 -7.96 0.67 9.87
CA ARG A 214 -8.10 -0.40 10.84
C ARG A 214 -7.83 -1.77 10.22
N GLU A 215 -6.73 -2.38 10.63
CA GLU A 215 -6.44 -3.78 10.31
C GLU A 215 -7.28 -4.72 11.19
N LEU A 216 -8.19 -5.45 10.55
CA LEU A 216 -8.93 -6.58 11.06
C LEU A 216 -8.65 -7.78 10.14
N PRO A 217 -8.84 -9.03 10.58
CA PRO A 217 -8.68 -10.19 9.71
C PRO A 217 -9.45 -10.08 8.38
N PHE A 218 -10.65 -9.50 8.44
CA PHE A 218 -11.48 -9.26 7.26
C PHE A 218 -10.93 -8.14 6.35
N THR A 219 -10.56 -6.98 6.90
CA THR A 219 -10.03 -5.86 6.08
C THR A 219 -8.67 -6.21 5.50
N HIS A 220 -7.83 -6.95 6.23
CA HIS A 220 -6.59 -7.54 5.73
C HIS A 220 -6.84 -8.44 4.52
N TYR A 221 -7.75 -9.41 4.64
CA TYR A 221 -8.09 -10.28 3.54
C TYR A 221 -8.60 -9.51 2.32
N MET A 222 -9.50 -8.54 2.51
CA MET A 222 -10.11 -7.79 1.42
C MET A 222 -9.11 -6.87 0.69
N ASP A 223 -8.17 -6.24 1.41
CA ASP A 223 -7.11 -5.42 0.80
C ASP A 223 -6.20 -6.27 -0.09
N TYR A 224 -5.71 -7.40 0.45
CA TYR A 224 -4.88 -8.33 -0.32
C TYR A 224 -5.64 -8.97 -1.48
N LEU A 225 -6.92 -9.31 -1.31
CA LEU A 225 -7.76 -9.78 -2.41
C LEU A 225 -7.89 -8.72 -3.51
N GLY A 226 -8.19 -7.48 -3.13
CA GLY A 226 -8.38 -6.35 -4.04
C GLY A 226 -7.16 -6.09 -4.90
N VAL A 227 -5.98 -5.96 -4.28
CA VAL A 227 -4.73 -5.72 -5.02
C VAL A 227 -4.37 -6.89 -5.94
N ASN A 228 -4.60 -8.14 -5.51
CA ASN A 228 -4.38 -9.31 -6.36
C ASN A 228 -5.25 -9.25 -7.62
N ILE A 229 -6.56 -8.98 -7.47
CA ILE A 229 -7.47 -8.84 -8.62
C ILE A 229 -7.02 -7.72 -9.55
N VAL A 230 -6.53 -6.59 -9.03
CA VAL A 230 -5.99 -5.48 -9.84
C VAL A 230 -4.85 -5.95 -10.75
N PHE A 231 -3.86 -6.67 -10.22
CA PHE A 231 -2.71 -7.13 -11.02
C PHE A 231 -3.11 -8.17 -12.09
N PHE A 232 -3.96 -9.13 -11.75
CA PHE A 232 -4.47 -10.09 -12.73
C PHE A 232 -5.31 -9.40 -13.81
N TYR A 233 -6.18 -8.46 -13.43
CA TYR A 233 -6.96 -7.68 -14.39
C TYR A 233 -6.07 -6.82 -15.28
N ALA A 234 -5.05 -6.16 -14.72
CA ALA A 234 -4.14 -5.31 -15.47
C ALA A 234 -3.44 -6.09 -16.60
N LEU A 235 -2.94 -7.28 -16.29
CA LEU A 235 -2.31 -8.14 -17.29
C LEU A 235 -3.32 -8.63 -18.34
N TYR A 236 -4.52 -9.07 -17.92
CA TYR A 236 -5.61 -9.40 -18.84
C TYR A 236 -5.93 -8.23 -19.80
N ALA A 237 -6.09 -7.02 -19.26
CA ALA A 237 -6.39 -5.83 -20.03
C ALA A 237 -5.26 -5.47 -21.00
N ALA A 238 -4.00 -5.65 -20.61
CA ALA A 238 -2.85 -5.49 -21.50
C ALA A 238 -2.91 -6.47 -22.68
N PHE A 239 -3.22 -7.75 -22.45
CA PHE A 239 -3.39 -8.73 -23.52
C PHE A 239 -4.52 -8.34 -24.48
N VAL A 240 -5.71 -8.02 -23.95
CA VAL A 240 -6.85 -7.61 -24.78
C VAL A 240 -6.53 -6.35 -25.59
N ARG A 241 -5.83 -5.39 -24.98
CA ARG A 241 -5.44 -4.13 -25.64
C ARG A 241 -4.38 -4.33 -26.71
N ALA A 242 -3.39 -5.17 -26.46
CA ALA A 242 -2.22 -5.34 -27.31
C ALA A 242 -2.49 -6.25 -28.51
N PHE A 243 -3.26 -7.31 -28.32
CA PHE A 243 -3.48 -8.35 -29.34
C PHE A 243 -4.88 -8.30 -29.97
N GLU A 244 -5.80 -7.54 -29.38
CA GLU A 244 -7.15 -7.31 -29.92
C GLU A 244 -7.87 -8.61 -30.33
N PRO A 245 -7.91 -9.64 -29.44
CA PRO A 245 -8.47 -10.94 -29.77
C PRO A 245 -9.97 -10.86 -30.07
N SER A 246 -10.50 -11.86 -30.79
CA SER A 246 -11.95 -12.00 -30.97
C SER A 246 -12.67 -12.09 -29.63
N ALA A 247 -13.95 -11.69 -29.59
CA ALA A 247 -14.74 -11.66 -28.35
C ALA A 247 -14.73 -13.00 -27.60
N ARG A 248 -14.84 -14.12 -28.32
CA ARG A 248 -14.75 -15.48 -27.75
C ARG A 248 -13.41 -15.75 -27.08
N ARG A 249 -12.30 -15.35 -27.72
CA ARG A 249 -10.94 -15.50 -27.14
C ARG A 249 -10.72 -14.56 -25.96
N ALA A 250 -11.22 -13.32 -26.03
CA ALA A 250 -11.17 -12.38 -24.91
C ALA A 250 -11.93 -12.89 -23.67
N ALA A 251 -13.10 -13.52 -23.89
CA ALA A 251 -13.87 -14.14 -22.81
C ALA A 251 -13.16 -15.37 -22.23
N ALA A 252 -12.60 -16.24 -23.08
CA ALA A 252 -11.81 -17.39 -22.61
C ALA A 252 -10.58 -16.95 -21.79
N LEU A 253 -9.88 -15.89 -22.22
CA LEU A 253 -8.79 -15.29 -21.45
C LEU A 253 -9.30 -14.74 -20.11
N ALA A 254 -10.44 -14.04 -20.08
CA ALA A 254 -10.99 -13.53 -18.83
C ALA A 254 -11.25 -14.68 -17.83
N VAL A 255 -11.86 -15.78 -18.28
CA VAL A 255 -12.08 -16.98 -17.45
C VAL A 255 -10.76 -17.56 -16.95
N ALA A 256 -9.74 -17.67 -17.80
CA ALA A 256 -8.43 -18.18 -17.42
C ALA A 256 -7.74 -17.28 -16.37
N PHE A 257 -7.77 -15.96 -16.55
CA PHE A 257 -7.21 -15.00 -15.59
C PHE A 257 -7.97 -15.01 -14.25
N VAL A 258 -9.30 -15.13 -14.28
CA VAL A 258 -10.10 -15.29 -13.05
C VAL A 258 -9.75 -16.60 -12.34
N ALA A 259 -9.66 -17.71 -13.06
CA ALA A 259 -9.26 -19.00 -12.49
C ALA A 259 -7.86 -18.93 -11.87
N ALA A 260 -6.90 -18.30 -12.56
CA ALA A 260 -5.55 -18.09 -12.06
C ALA A 260 -5.52 -17.19 -10.81
N ALA A 261 -6.29 -16.10 -10.79
CA ALA A 261 -6.39 -15.22 -9.63
C ALA A 261 -6.97 -15.95 -8.41
N VAL A 262 -8.03 -16.75 -8.62
CA VAL A 262 -8.65 -17.55 -7.56
C VAL A 262 -7.68 -18.62 -7.03
N ALA A 263 -6.98 -19.32 -7.92
CA ALA A 263 -5.97 -20.31 -7.53
C ALA A 263 -4.82 -19.66 -6.74
N HIS A 264 -4.33 -18.49 -7.19
CA HIS A 264 -3.30 -17.72 -6.50
C HIS A 264 -3.75 -17.27 -5.12
N VAL A 265 -4.94 -16.66 -4.99
CA VAL A 265 -5.48 -16.20 -3.70
C VAL A 265 -5.61 -17.35 -2.71
N ARG A 266 -6.10 -18.52 -3.16
CA ARG A 266 -6.18 -19.73 -2.31
C ARG A 266 -4.80 -20.21 -1.87
N HIS A 267 -3.79 -20.11 -2.74
CA HIS A 267 -2.42 -20.49 -2.42
C HIS A 267 -1.78 -19.56 -1.38
N VAL A 268 -1.93 -18.25 -1.55
CA VAL A 268 -1.30 -17.26 -0.66
C VAL A 268 -2.06 -17.05 0.65
N ASN A 269 -3.35 -17.38 0.69
CA ASN A 269 -4.18 -17.32 1.87
C ASN A 269 -4.77 -18.70 2.26
N PRO A 270 -3.92 -19.68 2.64
CA PRO A 270 -4.39 -20.99 3.04
C PRO A 270 -5.16 -20.95 4.36
N PRO A 271 -6.24 -21.75 4.52
CA PRO A 271 -6.98 -21.83 5.77
C PRO A 271 -6.06 -22.22 6.94
N ARG A 272 -6.23 -21.54 8.09
CA ARG A 272 -5.51 -21.82 9.35
C ARG A 272 -3.98 -21.65 9.28
N GLN A 273 -3.45 -21.07 8.22
CA GLN A 273 -2.03 -20.79 8.05
C GLN A 273 -1.79 -19.28 7.92
N ARG A 274 -0.54 -18.85 8.12
CA ARG A 274 -0.17 -17.45 7.91
C ARG A 274 -0.19 -17.12 6.42
N TYR A 275 -0.59 -15.90 6.10
CA TYR A 275 -0.55 -15.37 4.73
C TYR A 275 0.88 -15.43 4.16
N ARG A 276 1.03 -15.91 2.92
CA ARG A 276 2.33 -16.10 2.26
C ARG A 276 2.78 -14.83 1.55
N TYR A 277 3.16 -13.82 2.34
CA TYR A 277 3.52 -12.48 1.82
C TYR A 277 4.63 -12.51 0.77
N GLU A 278 5.70 -13.25 1.02
CA GLU A 278 6.86 -13.29 0.14
C GLU A 278 6.50 -13.85 -1.24
N TYR A 279 5.74 -14.96 -1.26
CA TYR A 279 5.24 -15.53 -2.52
C TYR A 279 4.32 -14.55 -3.25
N ASN A 280 3.37 -13.94 -2.52
CA ASN A 280 2.47 -12.95 -3.11
C ASN A 280 3.24 -11.80 -3.76
N MET A 281 4.25 -11.24 -3.07
CA MET A 281 5.07 -10.15 -3.61
C MET A 281 5.82 -10.58 -4.88
N ARG A 282 6.46 -11.75 -4.88
CA ARG A 282 7.14 -12.29 -6.08
C ARG A 282 6.18 -12.43 -7.26
N ALA A 283 4.97 -12.95 -7.02
CA ALA A 283 3.94 -13.09 -8.05
C ALA A 283 3.47 -11.72 -8.59
N MET A 284 3.21 -10.74 -7.71
CA MET A 284 2.79 -9.39 -8.15
C MET A 284 3.87 -8.70 -8.98
N PHE A 285 5.15 -8.84 -8.59
CA PHE A 285 6.28 -8.34 -9.37
C PHE A 285 6.39 -9.02 -10.74
N ALA A 286 6.15 -10.33 -10.83
CA ALA A 286 6.13 -11.04 -12.10
C ALA A 286 4.97 -10.57 -13.00
N LEU A 287 3.77 -10.39 -12.45
CA LEU A 287 2.59 -9.92 -13.19
C LEU A 287 2.78 -8.49 -13.72
N ILE A 288 3.31 -7.56 -12.91
CA ILE A 288 3.58 -6.19 -13.37
C ILE A 288 4.71 -6.14 -14.38
N GLY A 289 5.74 -6.98 -14.23
CA GLY A 289 6.79 -7.14 -15.23
C GLY A 289 6.23 -7.60 -16.58
N ALA A 290 5.40 -8.65 -16.58
CA ALA A 290 4.72 -9.15 -17.77
C ALA A 290 3.79 -8.09 -18.40
N PHE A 291 3.06 -7.34 -17.57
CA PHE A 291 2.22 -6.23 -18.02
C PHE A 291 3.04 -5.20 -18.80
N TRP A 292 4.17 -4.75 -18.25
CA TRP A 292 5.02 -3.76 -18.91
C TRP A 292 5.67 -4.31 -20.18
N VAL A 293 6.10 -5.57 -20.19
CA VAL A 293 6.61 -6.21 -21.40
C VAL A 293 5.57 -6.18 -22.53
N VAL A 294 4.33 -6.56 -22.25
CA VAL A 294 3.23 -6.54 -23.23
C VAL A 294 2.92 -5.11 -23.70
N MET A 295 2.82 -4.16 -22.77
CA MET A 295 2.46 -2.77 -23.09
C MET A 295 3.57 -2.03 -23.84
N LEU A 296 4.84 -2.26 -23.48
CA LEU A 296 5.98 -1.70 -24.19
C LEU A 296 6.09 -2.29 -25.60
N TRP A 297 5.94 -3.61 -25.74
CA TRP A 297 5.90 -4.25 -27.06
C TRP A 297 4.81 -3.65 -27.93
N TRP A 298 3.60 -3.49 -27.39
CA TRP A 298 2.46 -2.87 -28.09
C TRP A 298 2.79 -1.43 -28.52
N ALA A 299 3.35 -0.62 -27.62
CA ALA A 299 3.74 0.76 -27.91
C ALA A 299 4.80 0.83 -29.02
N PHE A 300 5.87 0.04 -28.92
CA PHE A 300 6.96 0.01 -29.92
C PHE A 300 6.51 -0.51 -31.28
N ARG A 301 5.61 -1.51 -31.31
CA ARG A 301 5.00 -1.97 -32.56
C ARG A 301 4.23 -0.82 -33.23
N GLY A 302 3.42 -0.08 -32.48
CA GLY A 302 2.69 1.08 -32.98
C GLY A 302 3.61 2.17 -33.56
N PHE A 303 4.74 2.46 -32.89
CA PHE A 303 5.73 3.41 -33.41
C PHE A 303 6.36 2.96 -34.74
N ARG A 304 6.67 1.68 -34.90
CA ARG A 304 7.28 1.15 -36.14
C ARG A 304 6.33 1.24 -37.34
N PHE A 305 5.03 0.99 -37.16
CA PHE A 305 4.05 1.16 -38.23
C PHE A 305 3.93 2.63 -38.66
N ARG A 306 3.87 3.56 -37.70
CA ARG A 306 3.76 5.00 -38.03
C ARG A 306 5.03 5.58 -38.65
N SER A 307 6.20 5.04 -38.32
CA SER A 307 7.47 5.46 -38.94
C SER A 307 7.63 4.92 -40.37
N ARG A 308 7.06 3.75 -40.69
CA ARG A 308 7.09 3.18 -42.05
C ARG A 308 6.03 3.77 -42.97
N GLY A 309 4.87 4.16 -42.45
CA GLY A 309 3.80 4.81 -43.22
C GLY A 309 4.02 6.31 -43.51
N GLY A 310 5.04 6.94 -42.92
CA GLY A 310 5.34 8.36 -43.11
C GLY A 310 6.44 8.66 -44.13
N GLY A 311 6.87 7.68 -44.93
CA GLY A 311 7.96 7.81 -45.92
C GLY A 311 7.57 7.53 -47.37
N GLY A 312 6.28 7.41 -47.69
CA GLY A 312 5.79 7.00 -49.01
C GLY A 312 4.72 7.94 -49.58
N GLY A 313 5.00 9.25 -49.63
CA GLY A 313 4.09 10.23 -50.20
C GLY A 313 4.81 11.51 -50.59
N GLY A 314 5.51 11.48 -51.72
CA GLY A 314 6.17 12.65 -52.30
C GLY A 314 6.99 12.25 -53.53
N GLY A 315 6.38 12.38 -54.71
CA GLY A 315 7.06 12.15 -55.99
C GLY A 315 6.12 11.62 -57.09
N GLY A 316 5.04 12.34 -57.36
CA GLY A 316 4.26 12.18 -58.60
C GLY A 316 4.13 13.57 -59.22
N GLY A 317 4.99 13.84 -60.19
CA GLY A 317 5.08 15.04 -61.03
C GLY A 317 5.92 14.67 -62.24
#